data_AF-A0A5N4C4V2-F1
#
_entry.id   AF-A0A5N4C4V2-F1
#
_cell.length_a   1.000
_cell.length_b   1.000
_cell.length_c   1.000
_cell.angle_alpha   90.00
_cell.angle_beta   90.00
_cell.angle_gamma   90.00
#
_symmetry.space_group_name_H-M   'P 1'
#
loop_
_entity.id
_entity.type
_entity.pdbx_description
1 polymer ?
#
loop_
_entity_poly.entity_id
_entity_poly.type
_entity_poly.pdbx_seq_one_letter_code
_entity_poly.pdbx_strand_id
1 'polypeptide(L)' 'MQFEEAIRDEWGNQIWICPGCNKPDDGSPMIGCDDCDDWYHWPCVGIMAAPPEEMQWFCPKCANKKKDKKHKKRKHRAH' A
#
# COMPACT_ATOMS: atom_id res chain seq x y z
N MET A 1 -6.89 19.30 19.63
CA MET A 1 -5.66 18.90 18.93
C MET A 1 -5.65 17.38 18.93
N GLN A 2 -6.51 16.76 18.13
CA GLN A 2 -6.61 15.31 18.04
C GLN A 2 -5.47 14.89 17.12
N PHE A 3 -4.38 14.42 17.72
CA PHE A 3 -3.27 13.85 16.98
C PHE A 3 -3.82 12.70 16.13
N GLU A 4 -3.52 12.69 14.83
CA GLU A 4 -3.79 11.56 13.96
C GLU A 4 -2.85 10.43 14.39
N GLU A 5 -3.31 9.62 15.35
CA GLU A 5 -2.58 8.53 15.96
C GLU A 5 -2.33 7.45 14.89
N ALA A 6 -1.13 7.46 14.31
CA ALA A 6 -0.56 6.27 13.70
C ALA A 6 -0.59 5.17 14.77
N ILE A 7 -1.31 4.08 14.49
CA ILE A 7 -1.41 2.94 15.41
C ILE A 7 0.02 2.45 15.65
N ARG A 8 0.46 2.49 16.90
CA ARG A 8 1.78 2.05 17.34
C ARG A 8 1.61 0.89 18.32
N ASP A 9 2.44 -0.14 18.20
CA ASP A 9 2.45 -1.24 19.17
C ASP A 9 3.10 -0.81 20.50
N GLU A 10 3.10 -1.71 21.49
CA GLU A 10 3.61 -1.48 22.85
C GLU A 10 5.12 -1.14 22.89
N TRP A 11 5.87 -1.44 21.83
CA TRP A 11 7.27 -1.05 21.66
C TRP A 11 7.45 0.21 20.81
N GLY A 12 6.36 0.81 20.34
CA GLY A 12 6.36 2.05 19.57
C GLY A 12 6.64 1.88 18.08
N ASN A 13 6.62 0.65 17.53
CA ASN A 13 6.75 0.49 16.09
C ASN A 13 5.44 0.91 15.39
N GLN A 14 5.58 1.36 14.15
CA GLN A 14 4.44 1.79 13.34
C GLN A 14 3.70 0.56 12.81
N ILE A 15 2.44 0.40 13.22
CA ILE A 15 1.57 -0.67 12.73
C ILE A 15 0.90 -0.22 11.43
N TRP A 16 1.19 -0.93 10.34
CA TRP A 16 0.54 -0.70 9.06
C TRP A 16 -0.83 -1.38 9.03
N ILE A 17 -1.84 -0.65 8.55
CA ILE A 17 -3.19 -1.18 8.39
C ILE A 17 -3.41 -1.57 6.94
N CYS A 18 -3.69 -2.84 6.69
CA CYS A 18 -4.00 -3.33 5.34
C CYS A 18 -5.34 -2.74 4.86
N PRO A 19 -5.39 -1.91 3.80
CA PRO A 19 -6.66 -1.32 3.34
C PRO A 19 -7.61 -2.32 2.69
N GLY A 20 -7.17 -3.56 2.45
CA GLY A 20 -8.01 -4.64 1.91
C GLY A 20 -8.89 -5.30 2.96
N CYS A 21 -8.40 -5.45 4.20
CA CYS A 21 -9.13 -6.07 5.30
C CYS A 21 -9.39 -5.13 6.50
N ASN A 22 -8.84 -3.92 6.47
CA ASN A 22 -8.86 -2.95 7.58
C ASN A 22 -8.36 -3.55 8.90
N LYS A 23 -7.38 -4.46 8.82
CA LYS A 23 -6.73 -5.08 9.97
C LYS A 23 -5.27 -4.63 10.03
N PRO A 24 -4.71 -4.50 11.25
CA PRO A 24 -3.29 -4.29 11.42
C PRO A 24 -2.48 -5.45 10.84
N ASP A 25 -1.21 -5.19 10.60
CA ASP A 25 -0.24 -6.23 10.33
C ASP A 25 -0.23 -7.25 11.47
N ASP A 26 -0.49 -8.51 11.12
CA ASP A 26 -0.52 -9.66 12.04
C ASP A 26 0.81 -10.46 11.96
N GLY A 27 1.84 -9.89 11.30
CA GLY A 27 3.06 -10.61 10.93
C GLY A 27 2.91 -11.46 9.66
N SER A 28 1.84 -11.23 8.89
CA SER A 28 1.62 -11.89 7.60
C SER A 28 2.47 -11.21 6.51
N PRO A 29 2.89 -11.94 5.46
CA PRO A 29 3.63 -11.32 4.36
C PRO A 29 2.79 -10.20 3.72
N MET A 30 3.38 -9.01 3.70
CA MET A 30 2.79 -7.83 3.09
C MET A 30 3.52 -7.48 1.78
N ILE A 31 2.82 -6.75 0.91
CA ILE A 31 3.38 -6.16 -0.30
C ILE A 31 3.04 -4.67 -0.33
N GLY A 32 4.03 -3.85 -0.66
CA GLY A 32 3.87 -2.41 -0.84
C GLY A 32 3.47 -2.06 -2.27
N CYS A 33 2.54 -1.13 -2.44
CA CYS A 33 2.16 -0.61 -3.75
C CYS A 33 3.10 0.52 -4.21
N ASP A 34 3.69 0.38 -5.40
CA ASP A 34 4.63 1.37 -5.97
C ASP A 34 3.98 2.73 -6.36
N ASP A 35 2.64 2.82 -6.42
CA ASP A 35 1.92 4.07 -6.78
C ASP A 35 1.40 4.85 -5.56
N CYS A 36 1.01 4.16 -4.48
CA CYS A 36 0.40 4.79 -3.30
C CYS A 36 1.12 4.50 -1.99
N ASP A 37 2.19 3.71 -2.01
CA ASP A 37 2.98 3.30 -0.83
C ASP A 37 2.17 2.61 0.27
N ASP A 38 0.97 2.10 -0.05
CA ASP A 38 0.14 1.34 0.87
C ASP A 38 0.59 -0.12 0.95
N TRP A 39 0.54 -0.67 2.16
CA TRP A 39 0.88 -2.07 2.45
C TRP A 39 -0.36 -2.95 2.48
N TYR A 40 -0.31 -4.07 1.77
CA TYR A 40 -1.39 -5.04 1.67
C TYR A 40 -0.92 -6.43 2.04
N HIS A 41 -1.72 -7.18 2.79
CA HIS A 41 -1.46 -8.60 2.99
C HIS A 41 -1.57 -9.35 1.66
N TRP A 42 -0.63 -10.24 1.39
CA TRP A 42 -0.67 -11.13 0.22
C TRP A 42 -2.03 -11.83 0.03
N PRO A 43 -2.64 -12.49 1.05
CA PRO A 43 -3.95 -13.10 0.90
C PRO A 43 -5.07 -12.09 0.62
N CYS A 44 -4.95 -10.84 1.08
CA CYS A 44 -5.96 -9.80 0.81
C CYS A 44 -5.98 -9.34 -0.65
N VAL A 45 -4.86 -9.48 -1.36
CA VAL A 45 -4.74 -9.11 -2.77
C VAL A 45 -4.58 -10.30 -3.71
N GLY A 46 -4.70 -11.52 -3.19
CA GLY A 46 -4.59 -12.75 -3.97
C GLY A 46 -3.18 -13.07 -4.44
N ILE A 47 -2.15 -12.56 -3.76
CA ILE A 47 -0.76 -12.95 -4.02
C ILE A 47 -0.50 -14.28 -3.33
N MET A 48 -0.14 -15.28 -4.12
CA MET A 48 0.21 -16.61 -3.63
C MET A 48 1.73 -16.84 -3.59
N ALA A 49 2.50 -16.04 -4.33
CA ALA A 49 3.95 -16.13 -4.40
C ALA A 49 4.56 -14.72 -4.48
N ALA A 50 5.72 -14.52 -3.86
CA ALA A 50 6.45 -13.26 -3.94
C ALA A 50 6.69 -12.93 -5.41
N PRO A 51 6.22 -11.78 -5.92
CA PRO A 51 6.75 -11.26 -7.15
C PRO A 51 8.25 -10.96 -6.96
N PRO A 52 9.06 -11.00 -8.02
CA PRO A 52 10.43 -10.51 -7.97
C PRO A 52 10.47 -9.09 -7.40
N GLU A 53 11.45 -8.78 -6.54
CA GLU A 53 11.65 -7.44 -5.98
C GLU A 53 11.83 -6.35 -7.06
N GLU A 54 12.31 -6.75 -8.23
CA GLU A 54 12.46 -5.93 -9.43
C GLU A 54 11.13 -5.69 -10.18
N MET A 55 10.05 -6.39 -9.83
CA MET A 55 8.73 -6.22 -10.44
C MET A 55 7.87 -5.25 -9.63
N GLN A 56 7.46 -4.16 -10.27
CA GLN A 56 6.53 -3.21 -9.67
C GLN A 56 5.15 -3.83 -9.48
N TRP A 57 4.68 -3.87 -8.23
CA TRP A 57 3.33 -4.30 -7.91
C TRP A 57 2.39 -3.11 -7.66
N PHE A 58 1.17 -3.21 -8.18
CA PHE A 58 0.14 -2.20 -8.02
C PHE A 58 -1.09 -2.81 -7.34
N CYS A 59 -1.55 -2.18 -6.26
CA CYS A 59 -2.76 -2.60 -5.57
C CYS A 59 -3.99 -2.47 -6.48
N PRO A 60 -5.10 -3.16 -6.18
CA PRO A 60 -6.32 -3.11 -7.01
C PRO A 60 -6.85 -1.69 -7.24
N LYS A 61 -6.65 -0.78 -6.28
CA LYS A 61 -7.02 0.64 -6.40
C LYS A 61 -6.18 1.35 -7.48
N CYS A 62 -4.87 1.15 -7.47
CA CYS A 62 -3.95 1.79 -8.41
C CYS A 62 -3.97 1.11 -9.79
N ALA A 63 -4.07 -0.22 -9.82
CA ALA A 63 -4.25 -1.00 -11.04
C ALA A 63 -5.49 -0.55 -11.81
N ASN A 64 -6.61 -0.26 -11.11
CA ASN A 64 -7.81 0.26 -11.74
C ASN A 64 -7.64 1.72 -12.22
N LYS A 65 -6.97 2.58 -11.43
CA LYS A 65 -6.70 3.98 -11.80
C LYS A 65 -5.81 4.12 -13.05
N LYS A 66 -4.88 3.20 -13.30
CA LYS A 66 -3.93 3.29 -14.42
C LYS A 66 -4.59 3.17 -15.80
N LYS A 67 -5.77 2.52 -15.90
CA LYS A 67 -6.52 2.44 -17.16
C LYS A 67 -6.98 3.81 -17.66
N ASP A 68 -7.22 4.75 -16.74
CA ASP A 68 -7.65 6.13 -17.06
C ASP A 68 -6.50 7.13 -17.26
N LYS A 69 -5.28 6.80 -16.84
CA LYS A 69 -4.19 7.80 -16.73
C LYS A 69 -3.26 7.92 -17.94
N LYS A 70 -3.62 7.42 -19.12
CA LYS A 70 -2.88 7.77 -20.36
C LYS A 70 -2.92 9.28 -20.67
N HIS A 71 -3.71 10.08 -19.93
CA HIS A 71 -3.90 11.51 -20.19
C HIS A 71 -3.35 12.51 -19.15
N LYS A 72 -2.73 12.10 -18.02
CA LYS A 72 -2.28 13.08 -17.00
C LYS A 72 -0.82 12.95 -16.52
N LYS A 73 0.09 12.57 -17.43
CA LYS A 73 1.55 12.71 -17.20
C LYS A 73 2.01 14.16 -17.37
N ARG A 74 1.39 15.11 -16.68
CA ARG A 74 1.88 16.49 -16.53
C ARG A 74 1.41 17.02 -15.17
N LYS A 75 2.36 17.54 -14.39
CA LYS A 75 2.20 18.26 -13.12
C LYS A 75 2.31 17.40 -11.84
N HIS A 76 3.55 17.12 -11.46
CA HIS A 76 4.02 17.55 -10.15
C HIS A 76 5.50 17.92 -10.23
N ARG A 77 5.75 19.16 -10.66
CA ARG A 77 6.97 19.94 -10.35
C ARG A 77 6.48 21.27 -9.82
N ALA A 78 6.81 21.57 -8.58
CA ALA A 78 6.72 22.82 -7.81
C ALA A 78 6.50 22.35 -6.35
N HIS A 79 7.26 22.77 -5.34
CA HIS A 79 7.99 24.01 -5.14
C HIS A 79 9.17 23.75 -4.21
#